data_AF-A0A2D8CMN1-F1
#
_entry.id   AF-A0A2D8CMN1-F1
#
_cell.length_a   1.000
_cell.length_b   1.000
_cell.length_c   1.000
_cell.angle_alpha   90.00
_cell.angle_beta   90.00
_cell.angle_gamma   90.00
#
_symmetry.space_group_name_H-M   'P 1'
#
loop_
_entity.id
_entity.type
_entity.pdbx_description
1 polymer ?
#
loop_
_entity_poly.entity_id
_entity_poly.type
_entity_poly.pdbx_seq_one_letter_code
_entity_poly.pdbx_strand_id
1 'polypeptide(L)' 'MSEIPEGLRYTAEHEWLRVEGDLVAIGITDHAQDALTDIVYIELPEGGEMLEDMGEFAIVESVKSAS' A
#
# COMPACT_ATOMS: atom_id res chain seq x y z
N MET A 1 -10.71 15.30 -3.44
CA MET A 1 -9.67 15.72 -2.48
C MET A 1 -9.23 14.44 -1.82
N SER A 2 -7.93 14.15 -1.79
CA SER A 2 -7.47 12.91 -1.19
C SER A 2 -7.72 12.90 0.31
N GLU A 3 -8.22 11.79 0.85
CA GLU A 3 -8.40 11.62 2.28
C GLU A 3 -7.07 11.24 2.95
N ILE A 4 -6.70 11.97 4.02
CA ILE A 4 -5.47 11.71 4.81
C ILE A 4 -5.89 11.55 6.28
N PRO A 5 -6.22 10.33 6.72
CA PRO A 5 -6.63 10.08 8.10
C PRO A 5 -5.54 10.41 9.14
N GLU A 6 -5.95 10.96 10.28
CA GLU A 6 -5.05 11.09 11.44
C GLU A 6 -4.73 9.73 12.07
N GLY A 7 -3.59 9.64 12.77
CA GLY A 7 -3.18 8.41 13.48
C GLY A 7 -2.50 7.36 12.60
N LEU A 8 -2.28 7.66 11.31
CA LEU A 8 -1.48 6.85 10.41
C LEU A 8 -0.07 7.44 10.24
N ARG A 9 0.90 6.56 9.94
CA ARG A 9 2.22 6.94 9.42
C ARG A 9 2.19 6.81 7.90
N TYR A 10 2.99 7.60 7.19
CA TYR A 10 3.00 7.64 5.73
C TYR A 10 4.41 7.56 5.18
N THR A 11 4.55 6.94 4.01
CA THR A 11 5.80 6.89 3.23
C THR A 11 5.77 7.89 2.07
N ALA A 12 6.92 8.16 1.46
CA ALA A 12 6.97 9.00 0.26
C ALA A 12 6.38 8.27 -0.97
N GLU A 13 6.32 6.94 -0.89
CA GLU A 13 5.84 5.99 -1.89
C GLU A 13 4.31 5.82 -1.84
N HIS A 14 3.62 6.71 -1.11
CA HIS A 14 2.16 6.76 -1.01
C HIS A 14 1.52 5.54 -0.33
N GLU A 15 2.19 5.02 0.69
CA GLU A 15 1.66 3.99 1.58
C GLU A 15 1.32 4.60 2.95
N TRP A 16 0.43 3.94 3.67
CA TRP A 16 0.15 4.22 5.07
C TRP A 16 0.41 3.00 5.95
N LEU A 17 0.79 3.26 7.19
CA LEU A 17 0.99 2.26 8.22
C LEU A 17 0.13 2.60 9.44
N ARG A 18 -0.63 1.61 9.91
CA ARG A 18 -1.40 1.67 11.16
C ARG A 18 -0.82 0.68 12.16
N VAL A 19 -0.34 1.19 13.28
CA VAL A 19 0.27 0.37 14.34
C VAL A 19 -0.81 -0.04 15.34
N GLU A 20 -0.96 -1.35 15.55
CA GLU A 20 -1.93 -1.96 16.45
C GLU A 20 -1.21 -2.96 17.38
N GLY A 21 -0.58 -2.43 18.43
CA GLY A 21 0.23 -3.25 19.34
C GLY A 21 1.48 -3.80 18.64
N ASP A 22 1.55 -5.12 18.53
CA ASP A 22 2.67 -5.83 17.88
C ASP A 22 2.45 -6.06 16.37
N LEU A 23 1.32 -5.62 15.83
CA LEU A 23 0.98 -5.73 14.42
C LEU A 23 1.00 -4.36 13.75
N VAL A 24 1.36 -4.36 12.47
CA VAL A 24 1.27 -3.19 11.60
C VAL A 24 0.43 -3.57 10.39
N ALA A 25 -0.66 -2.84 10.17
CA ALA A 25 -1.40 -2.90 8.93
C ALA A 25 -0.79 -1.89 7.94
N ILE A 26 -0.56 -2.33 6.72
CA ILE A 26 0.01 -1.53 5.63
C ILE A 26 -1.01 -1.47 4.50
N GLY A 27 -1.10 -0.34 3.82
CA GLY A 27 -1.90 -0.19 2.61
C GLY A 27 -1.48 1.02 1.80
N ILE A 28 -2.10 1.20 0.63
CA ILE A 28 -1.86 2.38 -0.22
C ILE A 28 -2.79 3.53 0.17
N THR A 29 -2.31 4.76 0.02
CA THR A 29 -3.09 5.98 0.31
C THR A 29 -4.21 6.20 -0.70
N ASP A 30 -5.17 7.07 -0.34
CA ASP A 30 -6.23 7.50 -1.26
C ASP A 30 -5.68 8.19 -2.52
N HIS A 31 -4.54 8.87 -2.40
CA HIS A 31 -3.84 9.44 -3.55
C HIS A 31 -3.32 8.36 -4.51
N ALA A 32 -2.73 7.29 -3.97
CA ALA A 32 -2.20 6.19 -4.78
C ALA A 32 -3.33 5.47 -5.54
N GLN A 33 -4.45 5.15 -4.89
CA GLN A 33 -5.55 4.47 -5.56
C GLN A 33 -6.19 5.36 -6.65
N ASP A 34 -6.36 6.67 -6.43
CA ASP A 34 -6.88 7.60 -7.44
C ASP A 34 -5.94 7.71 -8.66
N ALA A 35 -4.62 7.69 -8.41
CA ALA A 35 -3.61 7.69 -9.47
C ALA A 35 -3.60 6.38 -10.27
N LEU A 36 -3.83 5.23 -9.61
CA LEU A 36 -3.89 3.91 -10.23
C LEU A 36 -5.21 3.65 -10.95
N THR A 37 -6.31 4.25 -10.51
CA THR A 37 -7.69 4.02 -10.97
C THR A 37 -8.21 2.62 -10.64
N ASP A 38 -8.64 1.84 -11.62
CA ASP A 38 -9.27 0.54 -11.42
C ASP A 38 -8.20 -0.52 -11.14
N ILE A 39 -8.05 -0.89 -9.87
CA ILE A 39 -7.17 -1.99 -9.44
C ILE A 39 -7.78 -3.32 -9.91
N VAL A 40 -6.99 -4.10 -10.64
CA VAL A 40 -7.43 -5.38 -11.24
C VAL A 40 -6.68 -6.58 -10.71
N TYR A 41 -5.52 -6.37 -10.10
CA TYR A 41 -4.70 -7.44 -9.56
C TYR A 41 -3.89 -6.96 -8.35
N ILE A 42 -3.76 -7.84 -7.36
CA ILE A 42 -2.93 -7.65 -6.18
C ILE A 42 -2.19 -8.97 -5.92
N GLU A 43 -0.87 -8.90 -5.83
CA GLU A 43 -0.02 -9.97 -5.35
C GLU A 43 0.48 -9.61 -3.95
N LEU A 44 0.23 -10.47 -2.98
CA LEU A 44 0.65 -10.31 -1.58
C LEU A 44 1.76 -11.31 -1.27
N PRO A 45 2.66 -10.98 -0.32
CA PRO A 45 3.72 -11.90 0.09
C PRO A 45 3.14 -13.14 0.77
N GLU A 46 3.93 -14.21 0.83
CA GLU A 46 3.50 -15.41 1.54
C GLU A 46 3.53 -15.20 3.06
N GLY A 47 2.60 -15.84 3.77
CA GLY A 47 2.56 -15.75 5.23
C GLY A 47 3.83 -16.31 5.87
N GLY A 48 4.51 -15.49 6.67
CA GLY A 48 5.77 -15.86 7.35
C GLY A 48 7.04 -15.49 6.58
N GLU A 49 6.90 -14.86 5.42
CA GLU A 49 8.02 -14.26 4.70
C GLU A 49 8.65 -13.11 5.51
N MET A 50 9.99 -13.00 5.47
CA MET A 50 10.71 -11.90 6.08
C MET A 50 10.88 -10.78 5.06
N LEU A 51 10.37 -9.60 5.37
CA LEU A 51 10.46 -8.42 4.52
C LEU A 51 11.62 -7.53 4.97
N GLU A 52 12.29 -6.88 4.02
CA GLU A 52 13.32 -5.88 4.28
C GLU A 52 12.70 -4.48 4.44
N ASP A 53 13.35 -3.61 5.21
CA ASP A 53 12.93 -2.22 5.31
C ASP A 53 13.00 -1.54 3.94
N MET A 54 11.89 -0.90 3.55
CA MET A 54 11.70 -0.31 2.21
C MET A 54 11.89 -1.32 1.04
N GLY A 55 11.87 -2.62 1.31
CA GLY A 55 11.90 -3.67 0.29
C GLY A 55 10.54 -3.84 -0.39
N GLU A 56 10.55 -4.23 -1.66
CA GLU A 56 9.33 -4.60 -2.38
C GLU A 56 8.75 -5.89 -1.79
N PHE A 57 7.46 -5.90 -1.47
CA PHE A 57 6.79 -7.08 -0.88
C PHE A 57 5.42 -7.40 -1.48
N ALA A 58 4.81 -6.49 -2.24
CA ALA A 58 3.50 -6.66 -2.85
C ALA A 58 3.44 -5.93 -4.19
N ILE A 59 2.62 -6.43 -5.11
CA ILE A 59 2.36 -5.81 -6.41
C ILE A 59 0.89 -5.39 -6.46
N VAL A 60 0.64 -4.17 -6.93
CA VAL A 60 -0.71 -3.64 -7.19
C VAL A 60 -0.77 -3.19 -8.64
N GLU A 61 -1.62 -3.85 -9.44
CA GLU A 61 -1.81 -3.50 -10.86
C GLU A 61 -3.18 -2.90 -11.12
N SER A 62 -3.22 -1.97 -12.07
CA SER A 62 -4.44 -1.33 -12.53
C SER A 62 -4.59 -1.38 -14.04
N VAL A 63 -5.80 -1.10 -14.51
CA VAL A 63 -6.10 -1.00 -15.96
C VAL A 63 -5.24 0.07 -16.64
N LYS A 64 -4.85 1.11 -15.92
CA LYS A 64 -4.08 2.24 -16.44
C LYS A 64 -2.64 1.87 -16.80
N SER A 65 -2.02 0.92 -16.10
CA SER A 65 -0.63 0.52 -16.34
C SER A 65 -0.42 -0.26 -17.66
N ALA A 66 -1.51 -0.67 -18.32
CA ALA A 66 -1.48 -1.49 -19.53
C ALA A 66 -1.70 -0.73 -20.86
N SER A 67 -1.70 0.62 -20.88
CA SER A 67 -1.87 1.43 -22.11
C SER A 67 -0.66 2.26 -22.49
#